data_AF-A0A9P9I7I5-F1
#
_entry.id   AF-A0A9P9I7I5-F1
#
_cell.length_a   1.000
_cell.length_b   1.000
_cell.length_c   1.000
_cell.angle_alpha   90.00
_cell.angle_beta   90.00
_cell.angle_gamma   90.00
#
_symmetry.space_group_name_H-M   'P 1'
#
loop_
_entity.id
_entity.type
_entity.pdbx_description
1 polymer ?
#
loop_
_entity_poly.entity_id
_entity_poly.type
_entity_poly.pdbx_seq_one_letter_code
_entity_poly.pdbx_strand_id
1 'polypeptide(L)'
;MSASAYTDQEWARMRPHITRLYSDDARPLKEVVETMRLRHDFHATPRMYKHRLQKWGLDKKYKEKEVIQMFLLKQQRSVAGKQSIFFVRGRQVDWEQVEKYLRRRPDLETKIKAGMLKMGSSNFDIICRSPSPEPVLHVSSVLQYTDELLRLLHGYYRSCYHGTTRRSHVDEVFDCSVTVRCYRRLDQSRTMIMVNMMKPGFQALNKSLDDLKSIVEEQHPTLIFYLSDFVSAFDQRHDALIFELLRHTHDTLLVVFVATAIHNP
;
A
#
# COMPACT_ATOMS: atom_id res chain seq x y z
N MET A 1 -23.29 -3.43 -36.18
CA MET A 1 -24.03 -3.21 -34.92
C MET A 1 -24.02 -1.73 -34.62
N SER A 2 -25.19 -1.11 -34.59
CA SER A 2 -25.37 0.35 -34.50
C SER A 2 -25.06 0.85 -33.08
N ALA A 3 -24.35 1.97 -32.98
CA ALA A 3 -24.11 2.62 -31.70
C ALA A 3 -25.44 3.16 -31.14
N SER A 4 -25.84 2.70 -29.95
CA SER A 4 -27.02 3.23 -29.28
C SER A 4 -26.67 4.56 -28.58
N ALA A 5 -27.51 5.58 -28.78
CA ALA A 5 -27.36 6.86 -28.10
C ALA A 5 -27.98 6.76 -26.70
N TYR A 6 -27.14 6.61 -25.68
CA TYR A 6 -27.57 6.54 -24.28
C TYR A 6 -27.82 7.92 -23.66
N THR A 7 -28.89 8.02 -22.87
CA THR A 7 -29.30 9.18 -22.08
C THR A 7 -28.35 9.47 -20.91
N ASP A 8 -28.36 10.70 -20.39
CA ASP A 8 -27.54 11.08 -19.24
C ASP A 8 -27.81 10.22 -17.99
N GLN A 9 -29.05 9.73 -17.80
CA GLN A 9 -29.41 8.85 -16.69
C GLN A 9 -28.79 7.46 -16.83
N GLU A 10 -28.79 6.87 -18.03
CA GLU A 10 -28.15 5.56 -18.27
C GLU A 10 -26.64 5.64 -18.06
N TRP A 11 -26.00 6.72 -18.50
CA TRP A 11 -24.60 6.99 -18.21
C TRP A 11 -24.34 7.16 -16.71
N ALA A 12 -25.23 7.82 -15.97
CA ALA A 12 -25.11 7.96 -14.53
C ALA A 12 -25.18 6.60 -13.81
N ARG A 13 -26.08 5.70 -14.24
CA ARG A 13 -26.16 4.33 -13.72
C ARG A 13 -24.89 3.53 -13.96
N MET A 14 -24.25 3.70 -15.12
CA MET A 14 -23.02 2.99 -15.47
C MET A 14 -21.75 3.64 -14.93
N ARG A 15 -21.80 4.90 -14.48
CA ARG A 15 -20.64 5.66 -14.01
C ARG A 15 -19.80 4.91 -12.95
N PRO A 16 -20.36 4.24 -11.93
CA PRO A 16 -19.54 3.56 -10.93
C PRO A 16 -18.67 2.45 -11.54
N HIS A 17 -19.22 1.63 -12.43
CA HIS A 17 -18.49 0.57 -13.11
C HIS A 17 -17.39 1.12 -14.02
N ILE A 18 -17.72 2.16 -14.81
CA ILE A 18 -16.75 2.80 -15.71
C ILE A 18 -15.63 3.47 -14.91
N THR A 19 -15.97 4.15 -13.82
CA THR A 19 -14.99 4.84 -12.95
C THR A 19 -14.04 3.84 -12.33
N ARG A 20 -14.56 2.73 -11.79
CA ARG A 20 -13.74 1.64 -11.23
C ARG A 20 -12.80 1.04 -12.26
N LEU A 21 -13.31 0.64 -13.43
CA LEU A 21 -12.50 0.02 -14.48
C LEU A 21 -11.41 0.98 -15.00
N TYR A 22 -11.75 2.26 -15.17
CA TYR A 22 -10.86 3.24 -15.79
C TYR A 22 -9.86 3.89 -14.81
N SER A 23 -10.27 4.08 -13.56
CA SER A 23 -9.46 4.78 -12.53
C SER A 23 -8.81 3.79 -11.57
N ASP A 24 -9.62 2.98 -10.88
CA ASP A 24 -9.15 2.12 -9.80
C ASP A 24 -8.34 0.93 -10.34
N ASP A 25 -8.87 0.26 -11.37
CA ASP A 25 -8.20 -0.84 -12.07
C ASP A 25 -7.20 -0.36 -13.15
N ALA A 26 -7.07 0.96 -13.36
CA ALA A 26 -6.19 1.60 -14.34
C ALA A 26 -6.28 1.10 -15.81
N ARG A 27 -7.37 0.45 -16.22
CA ARG A 27 -7.48 -0.21 -17.53
C ARG A 27 -7.46 0.79 -18.71
N PRO A 28 -6.92 0.40 -19.88
CA PRO A 28 -7.00 1.22 -21.08
C PRO A 28 -8.45 1.34 -21.57
N LEU A 29 -8.78 2.48 -22.19
CA LEU A 29 -10.13 2.79 -22.65
C LEU A 29 -10.75 1.68 -23.54
N LYS A 30 -9.94 1.03 -24.38
CA LYS A 30 -10.38 -0.06 -25.25
C LYS A 30 -10.92 -1.25 -24.44
N GLU A 31 -10.24 -1.62 -23.36
CA GLU A 31 -10.68 -2.69 -22.47
C GLU A 31 -11.90 -2.28 -21.64
N VAL A 32 -12.00 -1.02 -21.23
CA VAL A 32 -13.19 -0.51 -20.55
C VAL A 32 -14.41 -0.62 -21.46
N VAL A 33 -14.31 -0.17 -22.71
CA VAL A 33 -15.38 -0.28 -23.71
C VAL A 33 -15.79 -1.75 -23.90
N GLU A 34 -14.82 -2.64 -24.04
CA GLU A 34 -15.08 -4.06 -24.27
C GLU A 34 -15.71 -4.74 -23.04
N THR A 35 -15.22 -4.41 -21.84
CA THR A 35 -15.77 -4.93 -20.58
C THR A 35 -17.21 -4.49 -20.39
N MET A 36 -17.50 -3.21 -20.67
CA MET A 36 -18.85 -2.66 -20.57
C MET A 36 -19.80 -3.27 -21.62
N ARG A 37 -19.29 -3.55 -22.82
CA ARG A 37 -20.03 -4.27 -23.87
C ARG A 37 -20.39 -5.69 -23.44
N LEU A 38 -19.41 -6.44 -22.92
CA LEU A 38 -19.57 -7.86 -22.60
C LEU A 38 -20.34 -8.13 -21.30
N ARG A 39 -20.12 -7.32 -20.26
CA ARG A 39 -20.66 -7.57 -18.92
C ARG A 39 -21.91 -6.75 -18.59
N HIS A 40 -22.11 -5.63 -19.25
CA HIS A 40 -23.16 -4.68 -18.95
C HIS A 40 -24.05 -4.36 -20.17
N ASP A 41 -23.86 -5.07 -21.29
CA ASP A 41 -24.57 -4.88 -22.56
C ASP A 41 -24.59 -3.41 -23.04
N PHE A 42 -23.51 -2.68 -22.75
CA PHE A 42 -23.43 -1.24 -22.96
C PHE A 42 -22.57 -0.89 -24.18
N HIS A 43 -23.21 -0.84 -25.35
CA HIS A 43 -22.65 -0.68 -26.69
C HIS A 43 -22.37 0.79 -27.09
N ALA A 44 -21.70 1.55 -26.21
CA ALA A 44 -21.32 2.92 -26.52
C ALA A 44 -19.97 3.01 -27.27
N THR A 45 -19.83 4.02 -28.14
CA THR A 45 -18.57 4.21 -28.89
C THR A 45 -17.44 4.76 -28.01
N PRO A 46 -16.16 4.49 -28.33
CA PRO A 46 -15.02 5.06 -27.60
C PRO A 46 -15.05 6.59 -27.51
N ARG A 47 -15.61 7.27 -28.52
CA ARG A 47 -15.78 8.74 -28.52
C ARG A 47 -16.74 9.20 -27.43
N MET A 48 -17.87 8.50 -27.24
CA MET A 48 -18.84 8.81 -26.19
C MET A 48 -18.23 8.61 -24.80
N TYR A 49 -17.49 7.52 -24.60
CA TYR A 49 -16.76 7.32 -23.34
C TYR A 49 -15.76 8.43 -23.06
N LYS A 50 -14.94 8.84 -24.05
CA LYS A 50 -13.99 9.95 -23.87
C LYS A 50 -14.71 11.22 -23.40
N HIS A 51 -15.82 11.56 -24.04
CA HIS A 51 -16.61 12.73 -23.66
C HIS A 51 -17.15 12.62 -22.22
N ARG A 52 -17.64 11.45 -21.81
CA ARG A 52 -18.15 11.20 -20.46
C ARG A 52 -17.05 11.24 -19.40
N LEU A 53 -15.91 10.60 -19.67
CA LEU A 53 -14.73 10.66 -18.79
C LEU A 53 -14.27 12.10 -18.58
N GLN A 54 -14.29 12.94 -19.62
CA GLN A 54 -13.99 14.36 -19.49
C GLN A 54 -15.04 15.10 -18.65
N LYS A 55 -16.33 14.87 -18.90
CA LYS A 55 -17.44 15.46 -18.11
C LYS A 55 -17.36 15.07 -16.63
N TRP A 56 -16.88 13.86 -16.33
CA TRP A 56 -16.70 13.36 -14.95
C TRP A 56 -15.36 13.71 -14.32
N GLY A 57 -14.49 14.45 -15.02
CA GLY A 57 -13.17 14.84 -14.49
C GLY A 57 -12.14 13.70 -14.45
N LEU A 58 -12.40 12.56 -15.09
CA LEU A 58 -11.54 11.38 -15.06
C LEU A 58 -10.41 11.41 -16.11
N ASP A 59 -10.28 12.48 -16.90
CA ASP A 59 -9.21 12.61 -17.89
C ASP A 59 -7.82 12.43 -17.26
N LYS A 60 -6.95 11.66 -17.93
CA LYS A 60 -5.58 11.38 -17.49
C LYS A 60 -4.64 12.56 -17.78
N LYS A 61 -5.02 13.45 -18.69
CA LYS A 61 -4.18 14.59 -19.10
C LYS A 61 -4.47 15.83 -18.25
N TYR A 62 -3.41 16.50 -17.85
CA TYR A 62 -3.49 17.83 -17.27
C TYR A 62 -3.86 18.85 -18.34
N LYS A 63 -4.76 19.77 -18.00
CA LYS A 63 -5.08 20.94 -18.83
C LYS A 63 -3.99 21.99 -18.65
N GLU A 64 -3.75 22.80 -19.68
CA GLU A 64 -2.76 23.88 -19.66
C GLU A 64 -2.89 24.77 -18.41
N LYS A 65 -4.12 25.19 -18.09
CA LYS A 65 -4.41 26.02 -16.91
C LYS A 65 -4.05 25.32 -15.58
N GLU A 66 -4.27 24.01 -15.49
CA GLU A 66 -3.92 23.22 -14.30
C GLU A 66 -2.39 23.12 -14.15
N VAL A 67 -1.68 22.89 -15.26
CA VAL A 67 -0.20 22.86 -15.29
C VAL A 67 0.38 24.20 -14.84
N ILE A 68 -0.11 25.31 -15.40
CA ILE A 68 0.34 26.67 -15.03
C ILE A 68 0.13 26.90 -13.52
N GLN A 69 -1.05 26.59 -13.00
CA GLN A 69 -1.36 26.83 -11.59
C GLN A 69 -0.55 25.95 -10.64
N MET A 70 -0.39 24.66 -10.94
CA MET A 70 0.46 23.77 -10.15
C MET A 70 1.91 24.27 -10.12
N PHE A 71 2.44 24.70 -11.26
CA PHE A 71 3.80 25.23 -11.34
C PHE A 71 3.98 26.50 -10.49
N LEU A 72 3.07 27.47 -10.62
CA LEU A 72 3.10 28.70 -9.82
C LEU A 72 2.99 28.42 -8.31
N LEU A 73 2.08 27.52 -7.91
CA LEU A 73 1.94 27.09 -6.51
C LEU A 73 3.22 26.43 -6.00
N LYS A 74 3.87 25.58 -6.81
CA LYS A 74 5.12 24.93 -6.41
C LYS A 74 6.24 25.95 -6.25
N GLN A 75 6.35 26.93 -7.15
CA GLN A 75 7.35 27.99 -7.05
C GLN A 75 7.15 28.81 -5.77
N GLN A 76 5.92 29.25 -5.49
CA GLN A 76 5.58 30.01 -4.28
C GLN A 76 5.95 29.23 -3.00
N ARG A 77 5.65 27.93 -2.97
CA ARG A 77 5.93 27.07 -1.81
C ARG A 77 7.40 26.73 -1.67
N SER A 78 8.12 26.61 -2.78
CA SER A 78 9.57 26.41 -2.78
C SER A 78 10.31 27.61 -2.21
N VAL A 79 9.86 28.84 -2.52
CA VAL A 79 10.40 30.06 -1.89
C VAL A 79 10.16 30.05 -0.37
N ALA A 80 9.03 29.51 0.07
CA ALA A 80 8.71 29.31 1.49
C ALA A 80 9.37 28.06 2.12
N GLY A 81 10.26 27.35 1.40
CA GLY A 81 10.94 26.14 1.89
C GLY A 81 10.03 24.92 2.11
N LYS A 82 8.80 24.92 1.57
CA LYS A 82 7.82 23.85 1.79
C LYS A 82 7.85 22.82 0.67
N GLN A 83 8.04 21.56 1.04
CA GLN A 83 7.76 20.44 0.14
C GLN A 83 6.28 20.43 -0.26
N SER A 84 5.98 19.92 -1.46
CA SER A 84 4.67 20.06 -2.08
C SER A 84 4.25 18.78 -2.79
N ILE A 85 3.15 18.20 -2.33
CA ILE A 85 2.39 17.15 -3.03
C ILE A 85 1.15 17.81 -3.64
N PHE A 86 0.87 17.47 -4.89
CA PHE A 86 -0.28 17.99 -5.62
C PHE A 86 -1.27 16.88 -5.93
N PHE A 87 -2.55 17.20 -5.85
CA PHE A 87 -3.65 16.37 -6.32
C PHE A 87 -4.46 17.18 -7.32
N VAL A 88 -4.81 16.58 -8.45
CA VAL A 88 -5.70 17.17 -9.46
C VAL A 88 -6.85 16.21 -9.65
N ARG A 89 -8.08 16.67 -9.41
CA ARG A 89 -9.30 15.85 -9.55
C ARG A 89 -9.25 14.57 -8.71
N GLY A 90 -8.75 14.69 -7.49
CA GLY A 90 -8.55 13.58 -6.56
C GLY A 90 -7.38 12.63 -6.87
N ARG A 91 -6.60 12.85 -7.94
CA ARG A 91 -5.45 12.01 -8.29
C ARG A 91 -4.14 12.70 -7.94
N GLN A 92 -3.22 11.96 -7.33
CA GLN A 92 -1.86 12.47 -7.07
C GLN A 92 -1.16 12.79 -8.38
N VAL A 93 -0.51 13.94 -8.42
CA VAL A 93 0.18 14.45 -9.60
C VAL A 93 1.57 13.87 -9.67
N ASP A 94 1.88 13.29 -10.82
CA ASP A 94 3.24 12.95 -11.19
C ASP A 94 3.92 14.22 -11.73
N TRP A 95 4.89 14.74 -10.97
CA TRP A 95 5.56 15.99 -11.31
C TRP A 95 6.39 15.88 -12.59
N GLU A 96 6.89 14.68 -12.93
CA GLU A 96 7.65 14.47 -14.16
C GLU A 96 6.79 14.74 -15.40
N GLN A 97 5.49 14.39 -15.34
CA GLN A 97 4.55 14.68 -16.42
C GLN A 97 4.30 16.18 -16.60
N VAL A 98 4.27 16.93 -15.50
CA VAL A 98 4.15 18.40 -15.51
C VAL A 98 5.38 19.03 -16.17
N GLU A 99 6.59 18.59 -15.80
CA GLU A 99 7.83 19.07 -16.40
C GLU A 99 7.93 18.71 -17.89
N LYS A 100 7.57 17.47 -18.25
CA LYS A 100 7.54 17.03 -19.65
C LYS A 100 6.56 17.83 -20.50
N TYR A 101 5.43 18.26 -19.92
CA TYR A 101 4.49 19.15 -20.59
C TYR A 101 5.13 20.52 -20.87
N LEU A 102 5.79 21.12 -19.88
CA LEU A 102 6.45 22.43 -20.03
C LEU A 102 7.62 22.39 -21.02
N ARG A 103 8.44 21.32 -21.00
CA ARG A 103 9.50 21.12 -22.00
C ARG A 103 8.98 21.07 -23.45
N ARG A 104 7.74 20.60 -23.65
CA ARG A 104 7.09 20.57 -24.97
C ARG A 104 6.48 21.91 -25.38
N ARG A 105 6.37 22.87 -24.46
CA ARG A 105 5.75 24.19 -24.64
C ARG A 105 6.63 25.28 -24.01
N PRO A 106 7.81 25.58 -24.62
CA PRO A 106 8.74 26.58 -24.09
C PRO A 106 8.13 28.00 -24.07
N ASP A 107 7.13 28.26 -24.91
CA ASP A 107 6.34 29.50 -24.92
C ASP A 107 5.61 29.73 -23.59
N LEU A 108 5.05 28.68 -23.00
CA LEU A 108 4.37 28.76 -21.71
C LEU A 108 5.37 28.87 -20.57
N GLU A 109 6.45 28.10 -20.60
CA GLU A 109 7.50 28.16 -19.59
C GLU A 109 8.11 29.56 -19.48
N THR A 110 8.38 30.19 -20.63
CA THR A 110 8.92 31.55 -20.71
C THR A 110 7.94 32.57 -20.13
N LYS A 111 6.65 32.47 -20.46
CA LYS A 111 5.60 33.36 -19.92
C LYS A 111 5.44 33.21 -18.40
N ILE A 112 5.56 31.99 -17.87
CA ILE A 112 5.51 31.73 -16.43
C ILE A 112 6.72 32.36 -15.74
N LYS A 113 7.93 32.11 -16.25
CA LYS A 113 9.19 32.66 -15.70
C LYS A 113 9.23 34.19 -15.77
N ALA A 114 8.67 34.78 -16.82
CA ALA A 114 8.54 36.23 -16.97
C ALA A 114 7.43 36.85 -16.10
N GLY A 115 6.72 36.06 -15.29
CA GLY A 115 5.65 36.56 -14.41
C GLY A 115 4.39 37.06 -15.16
N MET A 116 4.26 36.73 -16.45
CA MET A 116 3.13 37.18 -17.29
C MET A 116 1.85 36.39 -17.04
N LEU A 117 1.94 35.20 -16.45
CA LEU A 117 0.80 34.35 -16.10
C LEU A 117 0.57 34.35 -14.59
N LYS A 118 -0.62 34.75 -14.16
CA LYS A 118 -1.02 34.79 -12.75
C LYS A 118 -1.90 33.60 -12.38
N MET A 119 -1.91 33.28 -11.08
CA MET A 119 -2.82 32.29 -10.52
C MET A 119 -4.26 32.77 -10.74
N GLY A 120 -5.05 32.01 -11.52
CA GLY A 120 -6.46 32.32 -11.70
C GLY A 120 -7.28 31.93 -10.47
N SER A 121 -8.29 32.73 -10.12
CA SER A 121 -9.28 32.42 -9.07
C SER A 121 -10.21 31.24 -9.38
N SER A 122 -10.03 30.57 -10.53
CA SER A 122 -10.89 29.46 -10.92
C SER A 122 -10.73 28.27 -9.97
N ASN A 123 -11.86 27.73 -9.53
CA ASN A 123 -11.98 26.50 -8.74
C ASN A 123 -11.55 25.29 -9.59
N PHE A 124 -10.25 25.19 -9.86
CA PHE A 124 -9.68 23.94 -10.32
C PHE A 124 -9.55 23.05 -9.10
N ASP A 125 -9.96 21.79 -9.20
CA ASP A 125 -9.87 20.77 -8.15
C ASP A 125 -8.40 20.36 -7.93
N ILE A 126 -7.57 21.35 -7.57
CA ILE A 126 -6.13 21.27 -7.36
C ILE A 126 -5.90 21.47 -5.86
N ILE A 127 -5.45 20.41 -5.20
CA ILE A 127 -5.12 20.43 -3.79
C ILE A 127 -3.61 20.35 -3.67
N CYS A 128 -3.00 21.32 -2.99
CA CYS A 128 -1.58 21.31 -2.67
C CYS A 128 -1.39 21.12 -1.16
N ARG A 129 -0.62 20.11 -0.75
CA ARG A 129 -0.32 19.82 0.65
C ARG A 129 1.18 19.69 0.86
N SER A 130 1.66 20.02 2.05
CA SER A 130 2.97 19.52 2.48
C SER A 130 2.83 18.00 2.69
N PRO A 131 3.81 17.17 2.30
CA PRO A 131 3.86 15.79 2.80
C PRO A 131 3.67 15.82 4.31
N SER A 132 2.85 14.93 4.86
CA SER A 132 2.97 14.67 6.30
C SER A 132 4.41 14.24 6.52
N PRO A 133 5.08 14.71 7.59
CA PRO A 133 6.37 14.17 7.94
C PRO A 133 6.22 12.65 7.95
N GLU A 134 7.05 11.95 7.17
CA GLU A 134 7.18 10.51 7.36
C GLU A 134 7.42 10.29 8.85
N PRO A 135 6.78 9.30 9.49
CA PRO A 135 7.10 8.99 10.88
C PRO A 135 8.62 8.80 10.93
N VAL A 136 9.31 9.78 11.52
CA VAL A 136 10.76 9.75 11.66
C VAL A 136 11.03 8.68 12.70
N LEU A 137 11.15 7.44 12.24
CA LEU A 137 11.69 6.36 13.04
C LEU A 137 13.16 6.72 13.25
N HIS A 138 13.45 7.36 14.39
CA HIS A 138 14.82 7.64 14.77
C HIS A 138 15.59 6.32 14.78
N VAL A 139 16.78 6.28 14.18
CA VAL A 139 17.67 5.10 14.22
C VAL A 139 17.83 4.57 15.66
N SER A 140 17.85 5.49 16.65
CA SER A 140 17.83 5.15 18.07
C SER A 140 16.61 4.33 18.50
N SER A 141 15.41 4.66 18.01
CA SER A 141 14.19 3.90 18.30
C SER A 141 14.22 2.53 17.63
N VAL A 142 14.66 2.43 16.37
CA VAL A 142 14.79 1.14 15.66
C VAL A 142 15.77 0.22 16.38
N LEU A 143 16.93 0.75 16.80
CA LEU A 143 17.91 -0.01 17.57
C LEU A 143 17.37 -0.42 18.95
N GLN A 144 16.61 0.43 19.63
CA GLN A 144 15.95 0.09 20.90
C GLN A 144 14.96 -1.08 20.75
N TYR A 145 14.09 -1.04 19.73
CA TYR A 145 13.16 -2.15 19.47
C TYR A 145 13.88 -3.44 19.07
N THR A 146 14.98 -3.31 18.31
CA THR A 146 15.81 -4.46 17.91
C THR A 146 16.47 -5.10 19.14
N ASP A 147 17.05 -4.29 20.03
CA ASP A 147 17.67 -4.76 21.26
C ASP A 147 16.66 -5.41 22.22
N GLU A 148 15.45 -4.87 22.29
CA GLU A 148 14.37 -5.40 23.12
C GLU A 148 13.83 -6.73 22.57
N LEU A 149 13.62 -6.81 21.25
CA LEU A 149 13.25 -8.05 20.56
C LEU A 149 14.31 -9.14 20.76
N LEU A 150 15.60 -8.80 20.62
CA LEU A 150 16.70 -9.75 20.84
C LEU A 150 16.77 -10.23 22.30
N ARG A 151 16.51 -9.34 23.27
CA ARG A 151 16.39 -9.73 24.70
C ARG A 151 15.23 -10.68 24.92
N LEU A 152 14.05 -10.38 24.39
CA LEU A 152 12.86 -11.23 24.52
C LEU A 152 13.07 -12.60 23.87
N LEU A 153 13.67 -12.64 22.67
CA LEU A 153 14.02 -13.89 22.00
C LEU A 153 15.02 -14.70 22.81
N HIS A 154 16.09 -14.06 23.30
CA HIS A 154 17.08 -14.74 24.13
C HIS A 154 16.44 -15.29 25.43
N GLY A 155 15.53 -14.54 26.06
CA GLY A 155 14.75 -15.00 27.21
C GLY A 155 13.84 -16.18 26.89
N TYR A 156 13.12 -16.11 25.77
CA TYR A 156 12.26 -17.19 25.27
C TYR A 156 13.06 -18.49 25.03
N TYR A 157 14.16 -18.41 24.28
CA TYR A 157 15.02 -19.57 24.03
C TYR A 157 15.59 -20.15 25.31
N ARG A 158 16.05 -19.29 26.23
CA ARG A 158 16.49 -19.72 27.55
C ARG A 158 15.38 -20.46 28.29
N SER A 159 14.13 -19.99 28.23
CA SER A 159 12.97 -20.70 28.81
C SER A 159 12.75 -22.08 28.18
N CYS A 160 12.86 -22.21 26.85
CA CYS A 160 12.74 -23.50 26.16
C CYS A 160 13.75 -24.54 26.68
N TYR A 161 14.97 -24.11 26.99
CA TYR A 161 16.04 -25.00 27.48
C TYR A 161 16.06 -25.19 29.00
N HIS A 162 15.60 -24.21 29.78
CA HIS A 162 15.62 -24.25 31.26
C HIS A 162 14.28 -24.67 31.91
N GLY A 163 13.16 -24.70 31.17
CA GLY A 163 11.89 -25.30 31.60
C GLY A 163 11.90 -26.84 31.66
N THR A 164 13.08 -27.45 31.47
CA THR A 164 13.32 -28.89 31.48
C THR A 164 13.34 -29.48 32.89
N THR A 165 12.23 -29.32 33.62
CA THR A 165 11.71 -30.43 34.44
C THR A 165 10.53 -31.14 33.78
N ARG A 166 10.16 -30.79 32.54
CA ARG A 166 9.26 -31.64 31.75
C ARG A 166 9.68 -31.78 30.29
N ARG A 167 9.88 -33.06 29.92
CA ARG A 167 10.19 -33.64 28.60
C ARG A 167 11.68 -33.79 28.29
N SER A 168 12.33 -34.56 29.15
CA SER A 168 13.35 -35.50 28.70
C SER A 168 12.74 -36.47 27.69
N HIS A 169 13.06 -36.29 26.41
CA HIS A 169 13.27 -37.42 25.51
C HIS A 169 14.44 -37.03 24.60
N VAL A 170 15.61 -37.58 24.93
CA VAL A 170 16.91 -37.28 24.32
C VAL A 170 17.02 -37.85 22.88
N ASP A 171 15.93 -38.41 22.33
CA ASP A 171 15.88 -39.05 21.01
C ASP A 171 14.70 -38.59 20.11
N GLU A 172 13.92 -37.58 20.49
CA GLU A 172 12.87 -37.07 19.60
C GLU A 172 13.46 -36.17 18.50
N VAL A 173 13.35 -36.63 17.25
CA VAL A 173 13.59 -35.82 16.05
C VAL A 173 12.86 -34.49 16.20
N PHE A 174 13.61 -33.39 16.09
CA PHE A 174 13.09 -32.04 16.19
C PHE A 174 11.94 -31.81 15.17
N ASP A 175 10.70 -31.76 15.66
CA ASP A 175 9.51 -31.62 14.80
C ASP A 175 9.35 -30.16 14.32
N CYS A 176 9.84 -29.88 13.10
CA CYS A 176 9.66 -28.57 12.48
C CYS A 176 8.35 -28.43 11.68
N SER A 177 7.43 -29.41 11.76
CA SER A 177 6.25 -29.48 10.90
C SER A 177 5.30 -28.28 11.05
N VAL A 178 5.14 -27.74 12.26
CA VAL A 178 4.32 -26.55 12.53
C VAL A 178 4.94 -25.32 11.88
N THR A 179 6.26 -25.19 11.93
CA THR A 179 7.02 -24.09 11.31
C THR A 179 6.89 -24.13 9.79
N VAL A 180 7.10 -25.30 9.19
CA VAL A 180 6.97 -25.49 7.73
C VAL A 180 5.54 -25.19 7.26
N ARG A 181 4.54 -25.58 8.06
CA ARG A 181 3.12 -25.32 7.77
C ARG A 181 2.79 -23.83 7.85
N CYS A 182 3.26 -23.17 8.91
CA CYS A 182 3.12 -21.74 9.11
C CYS A 182 3.70 -20.97 7.91
N TYR A 183 4.95 -21.28 7.55
CA TYR A 183 5.66 -20.70 6.40
C TYR A 183 4.86 -20.86 5.09
N ARG A 184 4.40 -22.07 4.78
CA ARG A 184 3.66 -22.35 3.54
C ARG A 184 2.39 -21.51 3.44
N ARG A 185 1.70 -21.26 4.56
CA ARG A 185 0.48 -20.43 4.60
C ARG A 185 0.78 -18.96 4.40
N LEU A 186 1.89 -18.46 4.97
CA LEU A 186 2.33 -17.09 4.77
C LEU A 186 2.69 -16.80 3.31
N ASP A 187 3.44 -17.70 2.68
CA ASP A 187 3.79 -17.58 1.25
C ASP A 187 2.55 -17.64 0.34
N GLN A 188 1.60 -18.54 0.65
CA GLN A 188 0.30 -18.60 -0.04
C GLN A 188 -0.48 -17.30 0.10
N SER A 189 -0.53 -16.72 1.31
CA SER A 189 -1.17 -15.43 1.56
C SER A 189 -0.56 -14.33 0.70
N ARG A 190 0.77 -14.20 0.73
CA ARG A 190 1.52 -13.23 -0.08
C ARG A 190 1.19 -13.36 -1.56
N THR A 191 1.29 -14.58 -2.09
CA THR A 191 1.00 -14.87 -3.50
C THR A 191 -0.44 -14.47 -3.85
N MET A 192 -1.43 -14.83 -3.03
CA MET A 192 -2.85 -14.51 -3.27
C MET A 192 -3.13 -13.01 -3.23
N ILE A 193 -2.55 -12.28 -2.28
CA ILE A 193 -2.70 -10.82 -2.17
C ILE A 193 -2.08 -10.14 -3.40
N MET A 194 -0.90 -10.58 -3.84
CA MET A 194 -0.21 -10.04 -5.02
C MET A 194 -1.01 -10.23 -6.32
N VAL A 195 -1.77 -11.32 -6.46
CA VAL A 195 -2.69 -11.53 -7.60
C VAL A 195 -4.09 -10.94 -7.38
N ASN A 196 -4.25 -10.05 -6.39
CA ASN A 196 -5.49 -9.35 -6.04
C ASN A 196 -6.63 -10.26 -5.54
N MET A 197 -6.31 -11.46 -5.06
CA MET A 197 -7.25 -12.38 -4.39
C MET A 197 -7.27 -12.11 -2.88
N MET A 198 -7.79 -10.93 -2.51
CA MET A 198 -7.70 -10.42 -1.13
C MET A 198 -8.29 -11.38 -0.08
N LYS A 199 -9.53 -11.87 -0.29
CA LYS A 199 -10.22 -12.69 0.72
C LYS A 199 -9.50 -14.03 0.99
N PRO A 200 -9.13 -14.84 -0.02
CA PRO A 200 -8.30 -16.01 0.19
C PRO A 200 -6.92 -15.70 0.80
N GLY A 201 -6.30 -14.59 0.37
CA GLY A 201 -5.02 -14.14 0.91
C GLY A 201 -5.07 -13.88 2.42
N PHE A 202 -6.01 -13.04 2.87
CA PHE A 202 -6.19 -12.78 4.30
C PHE A 202 -6.61 -14.02 5.09
N GLN A 203 -7.35 -14.96 4.50
CA GLN A 203 -7.65 -16.24 5.15
C GLN A 203 -6.40 -17.09 5.37
N ALA A 204 -5.49 -17.14 4.39
CA ALA A 204 -4.21 -17.82 4.54
C ALA A 204 -3.31 -17.12 5.57
N LEU A 205 -3.33 -15.78 5.61
CA LEU A 205 -2.61 -14.99 6.62
C LEU A 205 -3.07 -15.34 8.03
N ASN A 206 -4.37 -15.30 8.29
CA ASN A 206 -4.92 -15.60 9.61
C ASN A 206 -4.52 -17.00 10.07
N LYS A 207 -4.59 -18.01 9.18
CA LYS A 207 -4.15 -19.37 9.50
C LYS A 207 -2.65 -19.48 9.78
N SER A 208 -1.82 -18.60 9.21
CA SER A 208 -0.40 -18.52 9.53
C SER A 208 -0.19 -17.91 10.92
N LEU A 209 -0.94 -16.87 11.28
CA LEU A 209 -0.89 -16.26 12.60
C LEU A 209 -1.38 -17.22 13.69
N ASP A 210 -2.37 -18.06 13.40
CA ASP A 210 -2.81 -19.13 14.31
C ASP A 210 -1.71 -20.16 14.56
N ASP A 211 -0.97 -20.57 13.50
CA ASP A 211 0.17 -21.48 13.66
C ASP A 211 1.32 -20.80 14.46
N LEU A 212 1.57 -19.50 14.24
CA LEU A 212 2.53 -18.73 15.04
C LEU A 212 2.17 -18.73 16.52
N LYS A 213 0.89 -18.52 16.83
CA LYS A 213 0.41 -18.55 18.21
C LYS A 213 0.71 -19.89 18.88
N SER A 214 0.46 -21.01 18.21
CA SER A 214 0.79 -22.35 18.72
C SER A 214 2.30 -22.54 18.92
N ILE A 215 3.15 -22.06 17.99
CA ILE A 215 4.62 -22.08 18.15
C ILE A 215 5.04 -21.36 19.45
N VAL A 216 4.42 -20.21 19.74
CA VAL A 216 4.75 -19.39 20.90
C VAL A 216 4.20 -19.99 22.21
N GLU A 217 2.95 -20.48 22.21
CA GLU A 217 2.32 -21.11 23.39
C GLU A 217 3.04 -22.42 23.79
N GLU A 218 3.47 -23.21 22.81
CA GLU A 218 4.17 -24.48 23.03
C GLU A 218 5.68 -24.28 23.33
N GLN A 219 6.14 -23.03 23.39
CA GLN A 219 7.56 -22.67 23.56
C GLN A 219 8.46 -23.40 22.55
N HIS A 220 8.02 -23.55 21.30
CA HIS A 220 8.80 -24.27 20.32
C HIS A 220 10.04 -23.45 19.92
N PRO A 221 11.25 -24.04 19.92
CA PRO A 221 12.50 -23.36 19.57
C PRO A 221 12.62 -23.02 18.07
N THR A 222 11.58 -23.23 17.26
CA THR A 222 11.58 -22.82 15.84
C THR A 222 11.12 -21.39 15.60
N LEU A 223 10.70 -20.68 16.65
CA LEU A 223 10.20 -19.31 16.54
C LEU A 223 11.16 -18.38 15.79
N ILE A 224 12.48 -18.53 15.96
CA ILE A 224 13.47 -17.70 15.25
C ILE A 224 13.44 -17.87 13.74
N PHE A 225 13.15 -19.07 13.24
CA PHE A 225 13.04 -19.34 11.80
C PHE A 225 11.80 -18.65 11.22
N TYR A 226 10.70 -18.63 11.98
CA TYR A 226 9.53 -17.87 11.58
C TYR A 226 9.85 -16.36 11.49
N LEU A 227 10.56 -15.81 12.48
CA LEU A 227 10.89 -14.38 12.49
C LEU A 227 11.88 -13.97 11.41
N SER A 228 12.91 -14.78 11.16
CA SER A 228 13.87 -14.53 10.07
C SER A 228 13.19 -14.52 8.71
N ASP A 229 12.26 -15.46 8.50
CA ASP A 229 11.58 -15.61 7.22
C ASP A 229 10.47 -14.58 7.05
N PHE A 230 9.82 -14.14 8.13
CA PHE A 230 8.85 -13.06 8.10
C PHE A 230 9.50 -11.74 7.65
N VAL A 231 10.67 -11.42 8.20
CA VAL A 231 11.46 -10.25 7.78
C VAL A 231 11.92 -10.38 6.32
N SER A 232 12.28 -11.59 5.89
CA SER A 232 12.72 -11.84 4.51
C SER A 232 11.59 -11.87 3.48
N ALA A 233 10.36 -12.20 3.90
CA ALA A 233 9.19 -12.33 3.03
C ALA A 233 8.60 -10.97 2.60
N PHE A 234 8.87 -9.90 3.35
CA PHE A 234 8.42 -8.55 3.00
C PHE A 234 9.62 -7.74 2.46
N ASP A 235 9.53 -7.38 1.17
CA ASP A 235 10.55 -6.62 0.42
C ASP A 235 10.80 -5.24 1.07
N GLN A 236 12.02 -4.69 0.93
CA GLN A 236 12.48 -3.37 1.44
C GLN A 236 11.65 -2.16 0.92
N ARG A 237 10.62 -2.42 0.13
CA ARG A 237 9.71 -1.40 -0.39
C ARG A 237 8.56 -1.09 0.56
N HIS A 238 8.37 -1.88 1.62
CA HIS A 238 7.21 -1.79 2.53
C HIS A 238 7.65 -1.67 4.01
N ASP A 239 8.63 -0.79 4.27
CA ASP A 239 9.25 -0.61 5.60
C ASP A 239 8.25 -0.37 6.74
N ALA A 240 7.18 0.39 6.48
CA ALA A 240 6.13 0.64 7.48
C ALA A 240 5.38 -0.64 7.89
N LEU A 241 5.15 -1.56 6.94
CA LEU A 241 4.47 -2.83 7.20
C LEU A 241 5.40 -3.78 7.96
N ILE A 242 6.68 -3.83 7.58
CA ILE A 242 7.71 -4.61 8.29
C ILE A 242 7.81 -4.13 9.74
N PHE A 243 7.86 -2.82 9.96
CA PHE A 243 7.94 -2.23 11.28
C PHE A 243 6.72 -2.58 12.15
N GLU A 244 5.50 -2.45 11.61
CA GLU A 244 4.28 -2.81 12.33
C GLU A 244 4.23 -4.29 12.72
N LEU A 245 4.75 -5.16 11.86
CA LEU A 245 4.77 -6.59 12.12
C LEU A 245 5.88 -7.01 13.08
N LEU A 246 7.05 -6.34 13.04
CA LEU A 246 8.09 -6.47 14.06
C LEU A 246 7.59 -5.99 15.42
N ARG A 247 6.87 -4.85 15.46
CA ARG A 247 6.21 -4.35 16.66
C ARG A 247 5.18 -5.33 17.21
N HIS A 248 4.33 -5.89 16.34
CA HIS A 248 3.35 -6.89 16.75
C HIS A 248 4.00 -8.18 17.30
N THR A 249 5.12 -8.60 16.68
CA THR A 249 5.92 -9.73 17.17
C THR A 249 6.49 -9.44 18.55
N HIS A 250 7.09 -8.25 18.71
CA HIS A 250 7.62 -7.78 19.99
C HIS A 250 6.54 -7.80 21.08
N ASP A 251 5.38 -7.21 20.83
CA ASP A 251 4.28 -7.15 21.78
C ASP A 251 3.76 -8.54 22.13
N THR A 252 3.69 -9.45 21.16
CA THR A 252 3.27 -10.84 21.38
C THR A 252 4.27 -11.61 22.25
N LEU A 253 5.57 -11.46 21.98
CA LEU A 253 6.64 -12.05 22.80
C LEU A 253 6.64 -11.50 24.23
N LEU A 254 6.40 -10.19 24.38
CA LEU A 254 6.34 -9.53 25.69
C LEU A 254 5.17 -10.04 26.53
N VAL A 255 3.97 -10.18 25.94
CA VAL A 255 2.80 -10.75 26.63
C VAL A 255 3.08 -12.17 27.10
N VAL A 256 3.68 -12.99 26.25
CA VAL A 256 3.99 -14.39 26.58
C VAL A 256 5.06 -14.47 27.67
N PHE A 257 6.09 -13.62 27.61
CA PHE A 257 7.14 -13.57 28.61
C PHE A 257 6.64 -13.07 29.98
N VAL A 258 5.78 -12.06 30.00
CA VAL A 258 5.13 -11.58 31.24
C VAL A 258 4.21 -12.67 31.80
N ALA A 259 3.45 -13.37 30.95
CA ALA A 259 2.57 -14.45 31.38
C ALA A 259 3.33 -15.67 31.94
N THR A 260 4.47 -16.03 31.36
CA THR A 260 5.30 -17.15 31.86
C THR A 260 6.07 -16.78 33.13
N ALA A 261 6.51 -15.53 33.29
CA ALA A 261 7.15 -15.05 34.50
C ALA A 261 6.21 -15.03 35.73
N ILE A 262 4.89 -14.86 35.52
CA ILE A 262 3.89 -14.90 36.61
C ILE A 262 3.59 -16.35 37.06
N HIS A 263 3.94 -17.36 36.27
CA HIS A 263 3.63 -18.77 36.54
C HIS A 263 4.81 -19.63 37.04
N ASN A 264 5.98 -19.04 37.26
CA ASN A 264 7.13 -19.71 37.89
C ASN A 264 7.51 -19.00 39.20
N PRO A 265 7.06 -19.50 40.38
CA PRO A 265 7.67 -19.13 41.66
C PRO A 265 9.09 -19.70 41.81
#